data_AF-A0A2C6BZ69-F1
#
_entry.id   AF-A0A2C6BZ69-F1
#
_cell.length_a   1.000
_cell.length_b   1.000
_cell.length_c   1.000
_cell.angle_alpha   90.00
_cell.angle_beta   90.00
_cell.angle_gamma   90.00
#
_symmetry.space_group_name_H-M   'P 1'
#
loop_
_entity.id
_entity.type
_entity.pdbx_description
1 polymer ?
#
loop_
_entity_poly.entity_id
_entity_poly.type
_entity_poly.pdbx_seq_one_letter_code
_entity_poly.pdbx_strand_id
1 'polypeptide(L)'
;MSKLLPILSLFLLLAACGDPGPDTTNESTVVAVSPDTDASTEIDAVNDVHPLDDTNNPSGIDRLIEEVGIDGMGMAISGRWQSTDDPSSVIEIEEGSYREFYGGKKVSESSYRMTTDCDKTDAAPGPYLKLSGDEDEDRCFYLMDLSNDVLTLSYVGRGNTLTYRRPEN
;
A
#
# COMPACT_ATOMS: atom_id res chain seq x y z
N MET A 1 3.82 -29.60 52.86
CA MET A 1 5.23 -29.31 53.19
C MET A 1 5.69 -28.15 52.33
N SER A 2 5.78 -26.96 52.92
CA SER A 2 6.17 -25.70 52.27
C SER A 2 7.69 -25.55 52.21
N LYS A 3 8.20 -24.98 51.10
CA LYS A 3 9.47 -24.22 51.01
C LYS A 3 9.21 -23.08 50.02
N LEU A 4 8.89 -21.85 50.46
CA LEU A 4 9.81 -20.70 50.70
C LEU A 4 10.73 -20.42 49.49
N LEU A 5 10.34 -19.56 48.53
CA LEU A 5 10.48 -18.08 48.41
C LEU A 5 11.85 -17.62 47.79
N PRO A 6 12.02 -16.37 47.31
CA PRO A 6 12.24 -16.00 45.90
C PRO A 6 13.60 -15.30 45.68
N ILE A 7 13.96 -14.99 44.42
CA ILE A 7 15.05 -14.03 44.15
C ILE A 7 14.53 -12.90 43.28
N LEU A 8 14.32 -11.79 43.99
CA LEU A 8 14.24 -10.42 43.53
C LEU A 8 15.60 -10.04 42.89
N SER A 9 15.61 -9.50 41.69
CA SER A 9 16.73 -8.67 41.23
C SER A 9 16.17 -7.45 40.53
N LEU A 10 16.10 -6.41 41.37
CA LEU A 10 15.81 -5.03 41.08
C LEU A 10 17.15 -4.36 40.71
N PHE A 11 17.30 -3.85 39.49
CA PHE A 11 18.31 -2.85 39.17
C PHE A 11 17.60 -1.52 38.85
N LEU A 12 17.58 -0.65 39.85
CA LEU A 12 17.51 0.82 39.74
C LEU A 12 18.98 1.29 39.48
N LEU A 13 19.34 2.39 38.80
CA LEU A 13 18.73 3.69 38.56
C LEU A 13 19.68 4.54 37.65
N LEU A 14 19.17 5.69 37.19
CA LEU A 14 19.85 6.98 36.88
C LEU A 14 20.30 7.31 35.43
N ALA A 15 19.35 7.93 34.72
CA ALA A 15 19.39 9.27 34.12
C ALA A 15 20.71 9.86 33.59
N ALA A 16 20.68 10.26 32.31
CA ALA A 16 21.36 11.45 31.81
C ALA A 16 20.37 12.29 30.99
N CYS A 17 20.05 13.48 31.51
CA CYS A 17 19.38 14.56 30.79
C CYS A 17 20.41 15.29 29.91
N GLY A 18 19.98 15.78 28.75
CA GLY A 18 20.77 16.64 27.87
C GLY A 18 19.90 17.23 26.76
N ASP A 19 19.30 18.37 27.09
CA ASP A 19 18.26 19.16 26.41
C ASP A 19 18.69 19.76 25.04
N PRO A 20 17.76 20.40 24.29
CA PRO A 20 17.83 20.73 22.87
C PRO A 20 18.52 22.08 22.60
N GLY A 21 18.77 22.36 21.32
CA GLY A 21 19.17 23.69 20.87
C GLY A 21 18.79 23.94 19.41
N PRO A 22 18.32 25.15 19.05
CA PRO A 22 17.53 25.39 17.85
C PRO A 22 18.28 26.09 16.71
N ASP A 23 17.57 26.12 15.58
CA ASP A 23 17.47 27.21 14.61
C ASP A 23 18.56 27.49 13.56
N THR A 24 18.06 27.42 12.32
CA THR A 24 18.25 28.33 11.18
C THR A 24 19.67 28.70 10.74
N THR A 25 19.96 28.50 9.46
CA THR A 25 20.23 29.63 8.56
C THR A 25 19.96 29.21 7.12
N ASN A 26 18.90 29.79 6.54
CA ASN A 26 18.68 29.87 5.11
C ASN A 26 19.41 31.13 4.63
N GLU A 27 20.48 30.99 3.83
CA GLU A 27 21.03 32.11 3.07
C GLU A 27 21.82 31.57 1.86
N SER A 28 21.25 31.68 0.66
CA SER A 28 22.06 31.86 -0.53
C SER A 28 21.44 32.92 -1.41
N THR A 29 22.16 34.03 -1.45
CA THR A 29 21.84 35.31 -2.04
C THR A 29 22.06 35.28 -3.56
N VAL A 30 20.98 35.58 -4.28
CA VAL A 30 20.85 36.50 -5.43
C VAL A 30 21.89 36.45 -6.56
N VAL A 31 21.43 36.14 -7.78
CA VAL A 31 21.85 36.90 -8.97
C VAL A 31 20.61 37.37 -9.72
N ALA A 32 20.38 38.67 -9.67
CA ALA A 32 19.47 39.38 -10.54
C ALA A 32 20.02 39.40 -11.97
N VAL A 33 19.19 39.04 -12.94
CA VAL A 33 19.38 39.45 -14.34
C VAL A 33 18.13 40.23 -14.73
N SER A 34 18.34 41.52 -14.96
CA SER A 34 17.35 42.49 -15.43
C SER A 34 16.90 42.21 -16.87
N PRO A 35 15.73 42.74 -17.27
CA PRO A 35 15.06 42.46 -18.53
C PRO A 35 15.62 43.32 -19.66
N ASP A 36 15.45 42.88 -20.91
CA ASP A 36 15.04 43.71 -22.04
C ASP A 36 15.08 42.89 -23.32
N THR A 37 13.94 42.78 -24.01
CA THR A 37 13.74 43.31 -25.37
C THR A 37 12.65 42.53 -26.11
N ASP A 38 11.62 43.30 -26.41
CA ASP A 38 10.50 43.08 -27.31
C ASP A 38 10.92 42.55 -28.69
N ALA A 39 10.28 41.48 -29.14
CA ALA A 39 10.17 41.17 -30.56
C ALA A 39 8.91 40.30 -30.75
N SER A 40 7.81 41.00 -31.00
CA SER A 40 6.59 40.46 -31.57
C SER A 40 6.91 39.61 -32.81
N THR A 41 6.49 38.35 -32.79
CA THR A 41 6.25 37.58 -34.01
C THR A 41 4.92 36.88 -33.82
N GLU A 42 3.96 37.27 -34.65
CA GLU A 42 2.62 36.72 -34.74
C GLU A 42 2.72 35.20 -34.93
N ILE A 43 2.25 34.43 -33.95
CA ILE A 43 1.97 33.02 -34.14
C ILE A 43 0.47 32.93 -34.38
N ASP A 44 0.13 32.67 -35.64
CA ASP A 44 -1.21 32.35 -36.10
C ASP A 44 -1.85 31.30 -35.17
N ALA A 45 -3.03 31.67 -34.69
CA ALA A 45 -3.91 30.80 -33.93
C ALA A 45 -4.33 29.62 -34.80
N VAL A 46 -3.68 28.47 -34.63
CA VAL A 46 -4.33 27.18 -34.79
C VAL A 46 -4.84 26.78 -33.42
N ASN A 47 -6.07 27.23 -33.15
CA ASN A 47 -6.92 26.66 -32.12
C ASN A 47 -7.19 25.20 -32.50
N ASP A 48 -6.37 24.29 -31.97
CA ASP A 48 -6.75 22.89 -31.81
C ASP A 48 -6.25 22.42 -30.44
N VAL A 49 -6.74 23.11 -29.40
CA VAL A 49 -6.78 22.55 -28.06
C VAL A 49 -8.00 21.62 -28.04
N HIS A 50 -7.81 20.40 -28.54
CA HIS A 50 -8.63 19.29 -28.05
C HIS A 50 -8.27 19.14 -26.57
N PRO A 51 -9.19 19.35 -25.62
CA PRO A 51 -8.94 18.98 -24.24
C PRO A 51 -8.68 17.48 -24.26
N LEU A 52 -7.46 17.07 -23.88
CA LEU A 52 -7.26 15.70 -23.42
C LEU A 52 -8.10 15.60 -22.17
N ASP A 53 -9.29 15.04 -22.35
CA ASP A 53 -10.20 14.66 -21.28
C ASP A 53 -9.52 13.53 -20.51
N ASP A 54 -8.68 13.90 -19.55
CA ASP A 54 -7.97 12.99 -18.61
C ASP A 54 -8.95 12.16 -17.75
N THR A 55 -10.27 12.33 -17.92
CA THR A 55 -11.29 11.52 -17.24
C THR A 55 -11.55 10.16 -17.88
N ASN A 56 -10.99 9.88 -19.07
CA ASN A 56 -11.18 8.60 -19.77
C ASN A 56 -10.01 7.62 -19.66
N ASN A 57 -9.00 7.89 -18.81
CA ASN A 57 -7.94 6.91 -18.56
C ASN A 57 -8.35 6.06 -17.35
N PRO A 58 -8.81 4.80 -17.54
CA PRO A 58 -9.13 3.91 -16.43
C PRO A 58 -7.91 3.77 -15.51
N SER A 59 -8.15 3.64 -14.20
CA SER A 59 -7.08 3.34 -13.26
C SER A 59 -6.33 2.06 -13.69
N GLY A 60 -5.11 1.86 -13.20
CA GLY A 60 -4.30 0.68 -13.58
C GLY A 60 -5.06 -0.65 -13.37
N ILE A 61 -5.91 -0.71 -12.34
CA ILE A 61 -6.74 -1.87 -12.05
C ILE A 61 -7.95 -1.97 -13.00
N ASP A 62 -8.64 -0.86 -13.29
CA ASP A 62 -9.79 -0.87 -14.21
C ASP A 62 -9.38 -1.36 -15.60
N ARG A 63 -8.24 -0.86 -16.10
CA ARG A 63 -7.67 -1.31 -17.37
C ARG A 63 -7.31 -2.80 -17.34
N LEU A 64 -6.74 -3.26 -16.23
CA LEU A 64 -6.39 -4.67 -16.07
C LEU A 64 -7.64 -5.55 -16.08
N ILE A 65 -8.72 -5.14 -15.42
CA ILE A 65 -10.00 -5.86 -15.43
C ILE A 65 -10.58 -5.94 -16.84
N GLU A 66 -10.53 -4.85 -17.61
CA GLU A 66 -10.98 -4.85 -19.01
C GLU A 66 -10.15 -5.80 -19.89
N GLU A 67 -8.86 -5.94 -19.62
CA GLU A 67 -7.93 -6.76 -20.40
C GLU A 67 -8.02 -8.25 -20.06
N VAL A 68 -8.03 -8.61 -18.78
CA VAL A 68 -7.91 -10.02 -18.33
C VAL A 68 -9.14 -10.54 -17.59
N GLY A 69 -10.08 -9.67 -17.23
CA GLY A 69 -11.23 -10.01 -16.39
C GLY A 69 -10.87 -10.22 -14.91
N ILE A 70 -11.90 -10.26 -14.06
CA ILE A 70 -11.73 -10.48 -12.59
C ILE A 70 -11.05 -11.82 -12.30
N ASP A 71 -11.38 -12.87 -13.06
CA ASP A 71 -10.75 -14.18 -12.89
C ASP A 71 -9.25 -14.16 -13.26
N GLY A 72 -8.87 -13.35 -14.25
CA GLY A 72 -7.49 -13.16 -14.67
C GLY A 72 -6.63 -12.36 -13.68
N MET A 73 -7.25 -11.56 -12.81
CA MET A 73 -6.52 -10.76 -11.82
C MET A 73 -5.76 -11.60 -10.81
N GLY A 74 -6.17 -12.85 -10.56
CA GLY A 74 -5.43 -13.76 -9.68
C GLY A 74 -3.96 -13.92 -10.09
N MET A 75 -3.70 -13.96 -11.41
CA MET A 75 -2.35 -14.02 -11.96
C MET A 75 -1.58 -12.70 -11.75
N ALA A 76 -2.25 -11.56 -11.85
CA ALA A 76 -1.62 -10.25 -11.70
C ALA A 76 -1.19 -9.96 -10.26
N ILE A 77 -1.97 -10.39 -9.27
CA ILE A 77 -1.63 -10.22 -7.84
C ILE A 77 -0.69 -11.30 -7.31
N SER A 78 -0.41 -12.35 -8.09
CA SER A 78 0.39 -13.49 -7.64
C SER A 78 1.83 -13.10 -7.25
N GLY A 79 2.37 -13.88 -6.32
CA GLY A 79 3.74 -13.82 -5.84
C GLY A 79 3.84 -13.35 -4.39
N ARG A 80 5.08 -13.03 -3.99
CA ARG A 80 5.44 -12.68 -2.62
C ARG A 80 5.47 -11.16 -2.44
N TRP A 81 4.91 -10.69 -1.33
CA TRP A 81 4.70 -9.29 -1.03
C TRP A 81 5.05 -9.00 0.44
N GLN A 82 5.95 -8.06 0.68
CA GLN A 82 6.37 -7.63 2.02
C GLN A 82 5.65 -6.35 2.41
N SER A 83 5.11 -6.28 3.62
CA SER A 83 4.47 -5.06 4.12
C SER A 83 5.46 -3.89 4.16
N THR A 84 5.00 -2.70 3.78
CA THR A 84 5.80 -1.47 3.90
C THR A 84 5.92 -0.98 5.34
N ASP A 85 5.01 -1.40 6.22
CA ASP A 85 4.91 -0.93 7.59
C ASP A 85 5.58 -1.90 8.58
N ASP A 86 5.59 -3.21 8.30
CA ASP A 86 6.30 -4.22 9.08
C ASP A 86 7.06 -5.20 8.15
N PRO A 87 8.40 -5.09 8.04
CA PRO A 87 9.20 -5.99 7.22
C PRO A 87 9.11 -7.48 7.60
N SER A 88 8.66 -7.79 8.82
CA SER A 88 8.44 -9.17 9.29
C SER A 88 7.15 -9.76 8.75
N SER A 89 6.21 -8.92 8.30
CA SER A 89 4.92 -9.31 7.73
C SER A 89 5.05 -9.47 6.21
N VAL A 90 4.77 -10.68 5.75
CA VAL A 90 4.81 -11.04 4.33
C VAL A 90 3.56 -11.83 3.98
N ILE A 91 3.00 -11.54 2.82
CA ILE A 91 1.95 -12.34 2.22
C ILE A 91 2.48 -13.01 0.94
N GLU A 92 1.97 -14.18 0.65
CA GLU A 92 2.28 -14.92 -0.57
C GLU A 92 0.97 -15.39 -1.19
N ILE A 93 0.78 -15.02 -2.45
CA ILE A 93 -0.43 -15.29 -3.21
C ILE A 93 -0.04 -16.21 -4.37
N GLU A 94 -0.58 -17.41 -4.40
CA GLU A 94 -0.39 -18.40 -5.46
C GLU A 94 -1.76 -18.94 -5.86
N GLU A 95 -1.91 -19.55 -7.05
CA GLU A 95 -3.21 -20.04 -7.54
C GLU A 95 -4.10 -20.68 -6.44
N GLY A 96 -5.14 -19.94 -6.02
CA GLY A 96 -6.12 -20.36 -5.01
C GLY A 96 -5.67 -20.35 -3.54
N SER A 97 -4.42 -20.00 -3.22
CA SER A 97 -3.87 -19.95 -1.86
C SER A 97 -3.32 -18.56 -1.49
N TYR A 98 -3.70 -18.11 -0.31
CA TYR A 98 -3.21 -16.89 0.33
C TYR A 98 -2.55 -17.27 1.65
N ARG A 99 -1.24 -17.03 1.78
CA ARG A 99 -0.44 -17.40 2.94
C ARG A 99 0.12 -16.16 3.62
N GLU A 100 -0.03 -16.08 4.93
CA GLU A 100 0.54 -15.02 5.76
C GLU A 100 1.75 -15.56 6.53
N PHE A 101 2.82 -14.78 6.55
CA PHE A 101 4.05 -15.09 7.26
C PHE A 101 4.40 -13.95 8.20
N TYR A 102 4.84 -14.31 9.41
CA TYR A 102 5.39 -13.37 10.38
C TYR A 102 6.76 -13.84 10.87
N GLY A 103 7.78 -13.02 10.71
CA GLY A 103 9.16 -13.37 11.09
C GLY A 103 9.66 -14.64 10.40
N GLY A 104 9.24 -14.87 9.14
CA GLY A 104 9.60 -16.03 8.34
C GLY A 104 8.81 -17.32 8.66
N LYS A 105 7.85 -17.29 9.59
CA LYS A 105 7.00 -18.44 9.92
C LYS A 105 5.61 -18.24 9.34
N LYS A 106 5.04 -19.27 8.70
CA LYS A 106 3.64 -19.25 8.25
C LYS A 106 2.73 -19.17 9.47
N VAL A 107 1.88 -18.15 9.52
CA VAL A 107 0.94 -17.90 10.62
C VAL A 107 -0.51 -18.13 10.21
N SER A 108 -0.82 -18.04 8.92
CA SER A 108 -2.14 -18.32 8.37
C SER A 108 -2.05 -18.81 6.93
N GLU A 109 -3.07 -19.57 6.52
CA GLU A 109 -3.33 -19.95 5.14
C GLU A 109 -4.84 -19.92 4.90
N SER A 110 -5.27 -19.37 3.77
CA SER A 110 -6.66 -19.29 3.37
C SER A 110 -6.76 -19.59 1.89
N SER A 111 -7.90 -20.13 1.46
CA SER A 111 -8.24 -20.07 0.05
C SER A 111 -8.57 -18.62 -0.33
N TYR A 112 -8.33 -18.23 -1.59
CA TYR A 112 -8.80 -16.94 -2.08
C TYR A 112 -9.47 -17.03 -3.43
N ARG A 113 -10.28 -16.01 -3.73
CA ARG A 113 -10.78 -15.72 -5.07
C ARG A 113 -10.85 -14.21 -5.30
N MET A 114 -10.76 -13.82 -6.57
CA MET A 114 -11.12 -12.47 -6.99
C MET A 114 -12.63 -12.40 -7.24
N THR A 115 -13.27 -11.29 -6.89
CA THR A 115 -14.71 -11.08 -7.06
C THR A 115 -15.02 -9.59 -7.23
N THR A 116 -16.21 -9.27 -7.74
CA THR A 116 -16.72 -7.91 -7.89
C THR A 116 -17.50 -7.42 -6.67
N ASP A 117 -17.77 -8.32 -5.73
CA ASP A 117 -18.57 -8.07 -4.55
C ASP A 117 -17.97 -8.70 -3.30
N CYS A 118 -18.35 -8.15 -2.16
CA CYS A 118 -18.18 -8.81 -0.89
C CYS A 118 -19.55 -8.90 -0.26
N ASP A 119 -19.90 -10.07 0.29
CA ASP A 119 -21.20 -10.37 0.89
C ASP A 119 -21.54 -9.50 2.14
N LYS A 120 -20.73 -8.48 2.43
CA LYS A 120 -20.96 -7.50 3.49
C LYS A 120 -21.81 -6.34 2.94
N THR A 121 -22.88 -6.03 3.66
CA THR A 121 -24.02 -5.19 3.21
C THR A 121 -23.69 -3.76 2.78
N ASP A 122 -22.50 -3.24 3.09
CA ASP A 122 -22.12 -1.85 2.83
C ASP A 122 -20.92 -1.70 1.86
N ALA A 123 -20.46 -2.79 1.25
CA ALA A 123 -19.37 -2.74 0.28
C ALA A 123 -19.87 -2.25 -1.09
N ALA A 124 -19.24 -1.21 -1.65
CA ALA A 124 -19.49 -0.79 -3.03
C ALA A 124 -19.00 -1.87 -4.00
N PRO A 125 -19.60 -2.04 -5.19
CA PRO A 125 -19.05 -2.94 -6.20
C PRO A 125 -17.62 -2.55 -6.59
N GLY A 126 -16.76 -3.53 -6.86
CA GLY A 126 -15.39 -3.29 -7.29
C GLY A 126 -14.49 -4.52 -7.15
N PRO A 127 -13.21 -4.42 -7.47
CA PRO A 127 -12.29 -5.54 -7.37
C PRO A 127 -11.99 -5.89 -5.91
N TYR A 128 -12.33 -7.10 -5.52
CA TYR A 128 -12.08 -7.64 -4.19
C TYR A 128 -11.25 -8.92 -4.23
N LEU A 129 -10.33 -9.01 -3.28
CA LEU A 129 -9.71 -10.26 -2.84
C LEU A 129 -10.54 -10.79 -1.67
N LYS A 130 -11.26 -11.90 -1.89
CA LYS A 130 -12.02 -12.59 -0.84
C LYS A 130 -11.24 -13.81 -0.36
N LEU A 131 -10.98 -13.88 0.93
CA LEU A 131 -10.33 -15.00 1.60
C LEU A 131 -11.37 -15.83 2.34
N SER A 132 -11.30 -17.15 2.18
CA SER A 132 -12.11 -18.12 2.91
C SER A 132 -11.19 -19.12 3.63
N GLY A 133 -11.34 -19.21 4.94
CA GLY A 133 -10.61 -20.15 5.79
C GLY A 133 -11.57 -21.05 6.58
N ASP A 134 -11.06 -22.15 7.13
CA ASP A 134 -11.87 -23.12 7.87
C ASP A 134 -12.27 -22.61 9.28
N GLU A 135 -11.55 -21.63 9.83
CA GLU A 135 -11.70 -21.18 11.23
C GLU A 135 -12.09 -19.69 11.39
N ASP A 136 -11.98 -18.88 10.33
CA ASP A 136 -12.24 -17.44 10.36
C ASP A 136 -13.48 -17.07 9.52
N GLU A 137 -14.17 -16.00 9.92
CA GLU A 137 -15.14 -15.35 9.02
C GLU A 137 -14.45 -14.92 7.72
N ASP A 138 -15.16 -15.05 6.59
CA ASP A 138 -14.70 -14.59 5.28
C ASP A 138 -14.12 -13.16 5.38
N ARG A 139 -12.84 -13.03 5.01
CA ARG A 139 -12.15 -11.74 4.97
C ARG A 139 -12.23 -11.19 3.56
N CYS A 140 -12.47 -9.89 3.46
CA CYS A 140 -12.65 -9.21 2.19
C CYS A 140 -11.74 -7.98 2.13
N PHE A 141 -11.01 -7.85 1.04
CA PHE A 141 -10.09 -6.74 0.82
C PHE A 141 -10.39 -6.07 -0.52
N TYR A 142 -10.68 -4.78 -0.50
CA TYR A 142 -10.78 -3.99 -1.72
C TYR A 142 -9.37 -3.78 -2.28
N LEU A 143 -9.18 -4.06 -3.57
CA LEU A 143 -7.93 -3.84 -4.27
C LEU A 143 -7.84 -2.35 -4.66
N MET A 144 -7.01 -1.60 -3.94
CA MET A 144 -6.86 -0.14 -4.13
C MET A 144 -5.83 0.21 -5.20
N ASP A 145 -4.71 -0.52 -5.22
CA ASP A 145 -3.65 -0.32 -6.21
C ASP A 145 -2.94 -1.66 -6.50
N LEU A 146 -2.51 -1.81 -7.74
CA LEU A 146 -1.75 -2.95 -8.22
C LEU A 146 -0.81 -2.53 -9.35
N SER A 147 0.47 -2.77 -9.12
CA SER A 147 1.52 -2.66 -10.13
C SER A 147 2.49 -3.84 -9.99
N ASN A 148 3.59 -3.83 -10.75
CA ASN A 148 4.62 -4.86 -10.61
C ASN A 148 5.27 -4.86 -9.22
N ASP A 149 5.36 -3.68 -8.59
CA ASP A 149 6.15 -3.46 -7.38
C ASP A 149 5.30 -3.13 -6.16
N VAL A 150 4.05 -2.69 -6.33
CA VAL A 150 3.14 -2.25 -5.25
C VAL A 150 1.83 -3.01 -5.30
N LEU A 151 1.37 -3.43 -4.12
CA LEU A 151 0.03 -3.97 -3.88
C LEU A 151 -0.58 -3.22 -2.70
N THR A 152 -1.74 -2.60 -2.90
CA THR A 152 -2.49 -1.92 -1.82
C THR A 152 -3.87 -2.51 -1.67
N LEU A 153 -4.18 -2.95 -0.45
CA LEU A 153 -5.42 -3.58 -0.06
C LEU A 153 -6.12 -2.76 1.03
N SER A 154 -7.45 -2.72 1.03
CA SER A 154 -8.22 -2.15 2.15
C SER A 154 -9.19 -3.17 2.72
N TYR A 155 -9.07 -3.45 4.03
CA TYR A 155 -9.94 -4.43 4.68
C TYR A 155 -11.38 -3.91 4.83
N VAL A 156 -12.33 -4.64 4.26
CA VAL A 156 -13.77 -4.31 4.30
C VAL A 156 -14.30 -4.45 5.73
N GLY A 157 -14.79 -3.32 6.27
CA GLY A 157 -15.41 -3.20 7.59
C GLY A 157 -14.59 -2.43 8.62
N ARG A 158 -13.26 -2.35 8.49
CA ARG A 158 -12.41 -1.50 9.34
C ARG A 158 -11.71 -0.38 8.57
N GLY A 159 -11.56 -0.52 7.25
CA GLY A 159 -10.91 0.48 6.40
C GLY A 159 -9.39 0.56 6.58
N ASN A 160 -8.77 -0.45 7.19
CA ASN A 160 -7.32 -0.49 7.32
C ASN A 160 -6.70 -0.71 5.95
N THR A 161 -5.85 0.22 5.52
CA THR A 161 -5.03 0.09 4.31
C THR A 161 -3.78 -0.72 4.62
N LEU A 162 -3.51 -1.73 3.81
CA LEU A 162 -2.34 -2.57 3.86
C LEU A 162 -1.57 -2.36 2.55
N THR A 163 -0.37 -1.80 2.64
CA THR A 163 0.50 -1.59 1.50
C THR A 163 1.66 -2.56 1.54
N TYR A 164 1.95 -3.18 0.41
CA TYR A 164 3.02 -4.14 0.24
C TYR A 164 3.87 -3.79 -0.96
N ARG A 165 5.12 -4.26 -0.91
CA ARG A 165 6.07 -4.19 -2.01
C ARG A 165 6.65 -5.55 -2.34
N ARG A 166 7.17 -5.72 -3.56
CA ARG A 166 8.02 -6.88 -3.86
C ARG A 166 9.27 -6.84 -2.96
N PRO A 167 9.66 -7.97 -2.33
CA PRO A 167 10.93 -8.04 -1.62
C PRO A 167 12.09 -7.78 -2.59
N GLU A 168 13.10 -7.02 -2.18
CA GLU A 168 14.34 -6.92 -2.95
C GLU A 168 15.05 -8.28 -2.94
N ASN A 169 15.54 -8.71 -4.11
CA ASN A 169 16.30 -9.95 -4.29
C ASN A 169 17.78 -9.78 -3.90
#